data_AF-A0A0T5YWV7-F1
#
_entry.id   AF-A0A0T5YWV7-F1
#
_cell.length_a   1.000
_cell.length_b   1.000
_cell.length_c   1.000
_cell.angle_alpha   90.00
_cell.angle_beta   90.00
_cell.angle_gamma   90.00
#
_symmetry.space_group_name_H-M   'P 1'
#
loop_
_entity.id
_entity.type
_entity.pdbx_description
1 polymer ?
#
loop_
_entity_poly.entity_id
_entity_poly.type
_entity_poly.pdbx_seq_one_letter_code
_entity_poly.pdbx_strand_id
1 'polypeptide(L)'
;MKKQNGFTLVEISIVLVIIGLLIGGILKGQEMIQNAKYKNFVQQIDSYRAAVYAFQDRYKALPGDFNKATTSFQAPTGVTVRNGNGDGTVSGGWCDRNTEESCLVWQHLMLAGMIGGDVSAQGKALRRQHPYGGLIDAISTGNWANGRNELKILMRSLPGDIAQRMDDELDDGNATSGDMARYGGSGSSYDKNQRLDVFITL
;
A
#
# COMPACT_ATOMS: atom_id res chain seq x y z
N MET A 1 -57.28 -16.17 -34.55
CA MET A 1 -56.70 -16.09 -33.18
C MET A 1 -55.35 -16.80 -33.20
N LYS A 2 -54.23 -16.10 -32.98
CA LYS A 2 -52.93 -16.74 -32.79
C LYS A 2 -52.89 -17.34 -31.38
N LYS A 3 -52.63 -18.65 -31.25
CA LYS A 3 -52.39 -19.29 -29.95
C LYS A 3 -51.05 -18.77 -29.41
N GLN A 4 -51.04 -18.18 -28.22
CA GLN A 4 -49.81 -17.94 -27.46
C GLN A 4 -49.40 -19.27 -26.84
N ASN A 5 -48.25 -19.80 -27.26
CA ASN A 5 -47.64 -20.95 -26.60
C ASN A 5 -47.00 -20.46 -25.30
N GLY A 6 -47.51 -20.90 -24.15
CA GLY A 6 -46.89 -20.66 -22.85
C GLY A 6 -45.63 -21.50 -22.68
N PHE A 7 -44.70 -21.03 -21.84
CA PHE A 7 -43.51 -21.80 -21.47
C PHE A 7 -43.89 -23.04 -20.68
N THR A 8 -43.22 -24.16 -20.95
CA THR A 8 -43.38 -25.40 -20.20
C THR A 8 -42.65 -25.32 -18.85
N LEU A 9 -43.13 -26.10 -17.87
CA LEU A 9 -42.54 -26.15 -16.54
C LEU A 9 -41.08 -26.65 -16.57
N VAL A 10 -40.76 -27.53 -17.53
CA VAL A 10 -39.41 -28.06 -17.77
C VAL A 10 -38.48 -26.96 -18.30
N GLU A 11 -38.93 -26.13 -19.23
CA GLU A 11 -38.14 -25.01 -19.77
C GLU A 11 -37.77 -24.01 -18.68
N ILE A 12 -38.73 -23.63 -17.81
CA ILE A 12 -38.44 -22.73 -16.69
C ILE A 12 -37.51 -23.38 -15.66
N SER A 13 -37.65 -24.69 -15.42
CA SER A 13 -36.81 -25.41 -14.45
C SER A 13 -35.33 -25.42 -14.85
N ILE A 14 -35.02 -25.68 -16.11
CA ILE A 14 -33.63 -25.67 -16.61
C ILE A 14 -33.06 -24.26 -16.55
N VAL A 15 -33.86 -23.25 -16.92
CA VAL A 15 -33.43 -21.85 -16.87
C VAL A 15 -33.08 -21.43 -15.44
N LEU A 16 -33.90 -21.77 -14.44
CA LEU A 16 -33.63 -21.44 -13.04
C LEU A 16 -32.37 -22.14 -12.50
N VAL A 17 -32.12 -23.39 -12.90
CA VAL A 17 -30.89 -24.12 -12.53
C VAL A 17 -29.66 -23.42 -13.10
N ILE A 18 -29.69 -23.05 -14.39
CA ILE A 18 -28.58 -22.35 -15.03
C ILE A 18 -28.33 -21.00 -14.34
N ILE A 19 -29.38 -20.22 -14.06
CA ILE A 19 -29.26 -18.95 -13.34
C ILE A 19 -28.66 -19.17 -11.94
N GLY A 20 -29.11 -20.19 -11.21
CA GLY A 20 -28.57 -20.52 -9.89
C GLY A 20 -27.07 -20.86 -9.92
N LEU A 21 -26.65 -21.67 -10.90
CA LEU A 21 -25.25 -22.02 -11.10
C LEU A 21 -24.40 -20.82 -11.53
N LEU A 22 -24.94 -19.96 -12.40
CA LEU A 22 -24.25 -18.75 -12.85
C LEU A 22 -24.06 -17.75 -11.70
N ILE A 23 -25.12 -17.50 -10.90
CA ILE A 23 -25.02 -16.60 -9.74
C ILE A 23 -24.02 -17.16 -8.73
N GLY A 24 -24.08 -18.46 -8.41
CA GLY A 24 -23.13 -19.11 -7.51
C GLY A 24 -21.67 -19.00 -8.00
N GLY A 25 -21.45 -19.22 -9.31
CA GLY A 25 -20.14 -19.07 -9.94
C GLY A 25 -19.62 -17.64 -9.91
N ILE A 26 -20.46 -16.64 -10.19
CA ILE A 26 -20.07 -15.22 -10.20
C ILE A 26 -19.70 -14.76 -8.78
N LEU A 27 -20.51 -15.09 -7.77
CA LEU A 27 -20.22 -14.69 -6.39
C LEU A 27 -18.87 -15.24 -5.91
N LYS A 28 -18.57 -16.51 -6.21
CA LYS A 28 -17.28 -17.09 -5.86
C LYS A 28 -16.13 -16.47 -6.66
N GLY A 29 -16.36 -16.17 -7.93
CA GLY A 29 -15.40 -15.47 -8.79
C GLY A 29 -15.07 -14.07 -8.27
N GLN A 30 -16.07 -13.32 -7.82
CA GLN A 30 -15.89 -11.99 -7.23
C GLN A 30 -15.07 -12.06 -5.93
N GLU A 31 -15.39 -12.99 -5.04
CA GLU A 31 -14.63 -13.20 -3.79
C GLU A 31 -13.16 -13.55 -4.07
N MET A 32 -12.91 -14.43 -5.06
CA MET A 32 -11.56 -14.80 -5.48
C MET A 32 -10.77 -13.59 -5.98
N ILE A 33 -11.39 -12.73 -6.79
CA ILE A 33 -10.77 -11.50 -7.29
C ILE A 33 -10.45 -10.54 -6.14
N GLN A 34 -11.37 -10.36 -5.18
CA GLN A 34 -11.12 -9.50 -4.01
C GLN A 34 -9.96 -10.03 -3.15
N ASN A 35 -9.88 -11.35 -2.95
CA ASN A 35 -8.78 -11.97 -2.23
C ASN A 35 -7.45 -11.87 -2.98
N ALA A 36 -7.45 -12.02 -4.31
CA ALA A 36 -6.25 -11.82 -5.11
C ALA A 36 -5.75 -10.37 -5.04
N LYS A 37 -6.68 -9.41 -5.12
CA LYS A 37 -6.40 -7.97 -4.96
C LYS A 37 -5.79 -7.67 -3.59
N TYR A 38 -6.35 -8.24 -2.53
CA TYR A 38 -5.83 -8.10 -1.17
C TYR A 38 -4.41 -8.67 -1.03
N LYS A 39 -4.18 -9.90 -1.50
CA LYS A 39 -2.85 -10.53 -1.46
C LYS A 39 -1.81 -9.75 -2.25
N ASN A 40 -2.18 -9.20 -3.41
CA ASN A 40 -1.29 -8.35 -4.19
C ASN A 40 -0.92 -7.07 -3.43
N PHE A 41 -1.86 -6.49 -2.70
CA PHE A 41 -1.60 -5.32 -1.86
C PHE A 41 -0.64 -5.63 -0.71
N VAL A 42 -0.87 -6.70 0.05
CA VAL A 42 0.05 -7.11 1.13
C VAL A 42 1.46 -7.38 0.58
N GLN A 43 1.55 -8.14 -0.52
CA GLN A 43 2.83 -8.43 -1.19
C GLN A 43 3.56 -7.17 -1.65
N GLN A 44 2.82 -6.12 -2.05
CA GLN A 44 3.40 -4.83 -2.42
C GLN A 44 4.04 -4.14 -1.22
N ILE A 45 3.42 -4.17 -0.04
CA ILE A 45 3.98 -3.59 1.19
C ILE A 45 5.24 -4.34 1.61
N ASP A 46 5.21 -5.67 1.59
CA ASP A 46 6.38 -6.50 1.92
C ASP A 46 7.53 -6.30 0.93
N SER A 47 7.21 -6.09 -0.35
CA SER A 47 8.22 -5.75 -1.36
C SER A 47 8.93 -4.44 -1.04
N TYR A 48 8.22 -3.43 -0.53
CA TYR A 48 8.85 -2.17 -0.11
C TYR A 48 9.68 -2.33 1.16
N ARG A 49 9.21 -3.09 2.15
CA ARG A 49 10.00 -3.43 3.34
C ARG A 49 11.31 -4.10 2.97
N ALA A 50 11.23 -5.14 2.14
CA ALA A 50 12.40 -5.86 1.64
C ALA A 50 13.37 -4.94 0.86
N ALA A 51 12.84 -4.03 0.04
CA ALA A 51 13.66 -3.06 -0.69
C ALA A 51 14.41 -2.10 0.25
N VAL A 52 13.75 -1.62 1.32
CA VAL A 52 14.40 -0.76 2.33
C VAL A 52 15.51 -1.52 3.05
N TYR A 53 15.27 -2.77 3.47
CA TYR A 53 16.30 -3.58 4.13
C TYR A 53 17.46 -3.91 3.19
N ALA A 54 17.18 -4.28 1.94
CA ALA A 54 18.22 -4.49 0.93
C ALA A 54 19.06 -3.21 0.68
N PHE A 55 18.43 -2.04 0.74
CA PHE A 55 19.12 -0.75 0.65
C PHE A 55 20.06 -0.55 1.83
N GLN A 56 19.58 -0.77 3.05
CA GLN A 56 20.39 -0.69 4.26
C GLN A 56 21.58 -1.64 4.21
N ASP A 57 21.37 -2.88 3.76
CA ASP A 57 22.44 -3.87 3.66
C ASP A 57 23.53 -3.45 2.66
N ARG A 58 23.11 -2.90 1.51
CA ARG A 58 24.02 -2.50 0.43
C ARG A 58 24.76 -1.19 0.71
N TYR A 59 24.08 -0.19 1.23
CA TYR A 59 24.62 1.18 1.37
C TYR A 59 24.97 1.55 2.82
N LYS A 60 24.63 0.71 3.80
CA LYS A 60 24.84 0.95 5.24
C LYS A 60 24.22 2.27 5.72
N ALA A 61 23.09 2.63 5.12
CA ALA A 61 22.32 3.85 5.41
C ALA A 61 20.84 3.62 5.06
N LEU A 62 19.95 4.43 5.63
CA LEU A 62 18.53 4.41 5.26
C LEU A 62 18.34 5.07 3.87
N PRO A 63 17.45 4.55 3.02
CA PRO A 63 17.02 5.32 1.85
C PRO A 63 16.34 6.61 2.31
N GLY A 64 16.39 7.66 1.50
CA GLY A 64 15.92 8.99 1.87
C GLY A 64 16.94 9.80 2.67
N ASP A 65 17.49 9.20 3.73
CA ASP A 65 18.56 9.77 4.58
C ASP A 65 19.94 9.72 3.91
N PHE A 66 20.15 8.82 2.94
CA PHE A 66 21.44 8.58 2.32
C PHE A 66 22.08 9.84 1.69
N ASN A 67 23.21 10.26 2.26
CA ASN A 67 23.88 11.52 1.93
C ASN A 67 24.85 11.45 0.73
N LYS A 68 25.01 10.27 0.11
CA LYS A 68 25.89 10.04 -1.06
C LYS A 68 25.10 9.61 -2.31
N ALA A 69 23.80 9.90 -2.35
CA ALA A 69 22.94 9.55 -3.48
C ALA A 69 23.46 10.14 -4.81
N THR A 70 23.85 11.42 -4.83
CA THR A 70 24.31 12.12 -6.05
C THR A 70 25.61 11.55 -6.63
N THR A 71 26.44 10.90 -5.81
CA THR A 71 27.71 10.32 -6.23
C THR A 71 27.63 8.80 -6.43
N SER A 72 26.70 8.13 -5.76
CA SER A 72 26.56 6.66 -5.80
C SER A 72 25.61 6.18 -6.90
N PHE A 73 24.65 7.01 -7.32
CA PHE A 73 23.68 6.64 -8.33
C PHE A 73 24.02 7.27 -9.68
N GLN A 74 24.03 6.44 -10.72
CA GLN A 74 24.05 6.91 -12.10
C GLN A 74 22.62 7.23 -12.52
N ALA A 75 22.26 8.51 -12.47
CA ALA A 75 20.94 8.96 -12.90
C ALA A 75 20.94 9.34 -14.39
N PRO A 76 19.84 9.05 -15.12
CA PRO A 76 19.66 9.53 -16.49
C PRO A 76 19.74 11.06 -16.60
N THR A 77 20.13 11.56 -17.77
CA THR A 77 20.19 12.99 -18.05
C THR A 77 18.85 13.67 -17.75
N GLY A 78 18.88 14.77 -16.99
CA GLY A 78 17.69 15.53 -16.60
C GLY A 78 17.02 15.07 -15.30
N VAL A 79 17.48 13.96 -14.71
CA VAL A 79 17.01 13.52 -13.39
C VAL A 79 17.79 14.24 -12.29
N THR A 80 17.08 14.96 -11.41
CA THR A 80 17.69 15.55 -10.22
C THR A 80 17.73 14.53 -9.09
N VAL A 81 18.92 14.04 -8.78
CA VAL A 81 19.17 13.24 -7.57
C VAL A 81 19.42 14.16 -6.40
N ARG A 82 18.86 13.84 -5.24
CA ARG A 82 19.09 14.58 -4.00
C ARG A 82 19.65 13.66 -2.91
N ASN A 83 20.59 14.20 -2.16
CA ASN A 83 21.11 13.58 -0.95
C ASN A 83 20.14 13.83 0.21
N GLY A 84 20.01 12.85 1.09
CA GLY A 84 19.53 13.08 2.45
C GLY A 84 20.61 13.74 3.32
N ASN A 85 20.31 13.91 4.60
CA ASN A 85 21.21 14.56 5.53
C ASN A 85 22.21 13.59 6.21
N GLY A 86 21.91 12.28 6.25
CA GLY A 86 22.76 11.25 6.83
C GLY A 86 22.73 11.24 8.36
N ASP A 87 21.62 11.65 8.99
CA ASP A 87 21.45 11.73 10.43
C ASP A 87 20.97 10.41 11.07
N GLY A 88 20.71 9.39 10.26
CA GLY A 88 20.26 8.06 10.70
C GLY A 88 18.75 7.95 10.87
N THR A 89 17.99 8.97 10.48
CA THR A 89 16.53 8.96 10.49
C THR A 89 15.99 9.44 9.14
N VAL A 90 14.77 9.02 8.79
CA VAL A 90 14.10 9.53 7.58
C VAL A 90 13.09 10.58 7.99
N SER A 91 13.43 11.86 7.80
CA SER A 91 12.58 12.97 8.20
C SER A 91 11.41 13.23 7.23
N GLY A 92 10.35 13.87 7.76
CA GLY A 92 9.14 14.24 7.03
C GLY A 92 8.08 13.15 7.04
N GLY A 93 7.01 13.29 7.83
CA GLY A 93 5.98 12.24 7.94
C GLY A 93 5.19 11.95 6.64
N TRP A 94 5.22 12.86 5.67
CA TRP A 94 4.49 12.81 4.41
C TRP A 94 5.42 13.14 3.25
N CYS A 95 5.11 12.65 2.05
CA CYS A 95 5.86 12.97 0.85
C CYS A 95 5.23 14.16 0.09
N ASP A 96 5.28 15.37 0.65
CA ASP A 96 4.67 16.56 0.06
C ASP A 96 5.61 17.42 -0.79
N ARG A 97 6.92 17.37 -0.53
CA ARG A 97 7.93 18.24 -1.17
C ARG A 97 9.12 17.44 -1.67
N ASN A 98 9.76 17.94 -2.73
CA ASN A 98 10.88 17.26 -3.38
C ASN A 98 12.15 17.15 -2.50
N THR A 99 12.19 17.83 -1.36
CA THR A 99 13.33 17.87 -0.44
C THR A 99 13.10 17.06 0.84
N GLU A 100 11.92 16.49 1.04
CA GLU A 100 11.62 15.67 2.21
C GLU A 100 12.24 14.29 2.02
N GLU A 101 12.96 13.80 3.03
CA GLU A 101 13.67 12.52 2.96
C GLU A 101 12.70 11.36 2.75
N SER A 102 11.50 11.46 3.31
CA SER A 102 10.44 10.49 3.11
C SER A 102 9.91 10.39 1.68
N CYS A 103 10.03 11.45 0.87
CA CYS A 103 9.89 11.36 -0.58
C CYS A 103 11.12 10.75 -1.23
N LEU A 104 12.31 11.16 -0.77
CA LEU A 104 13.58 10.71 -1.33
C LEU A 104 13.80 9.20 -1.16
N VAL A 105 13.16 8.55 -0.17
CA VAL A 105 13.16 7.09 -0.04
C VAL A 105 12.79 6.43 -1.37
N TRP A 106 11.68 6.84 -1.98
CA TRP A 106 11.22 6.27 -3.24
C TRP A 106 12.23 6.49 -4.36
N GLN A 107 12.79 7.70 -4.45
CA GLN A 107 13.80 8.01 -5.46
C GLN A 107 15.06 7.15 -5.28
N HIS A 108 15.58 7.04 -4.05
CA HIS A 108 16.78 6.28 -3.75
C HIS A 108 16.59 4.79 -4.02
N LEU A 109 15.43 4.22 -3.65
CA LEU A 109 15.10 2.82 -3.94
C LEU A 109 15.00 2.55 -5.46
N MET A 110 14.43 3.48 -6.23
CA MET A 110 14.37 3.35 -7.70
C MET A 110 15.74 3.46 -8.35
N LEU A 111 16.54 4.46 -7.94
CA LEU A 111 17.90 4.65 -8.47
C LEU A 111 18.85 3.50 -8.09
N ALA A 112 18.62 2.85 -6.96
CA ALA A 112 19.33 1.64 -6.55
C ALA A 112 18.87 0.38 -7.32
N GLY A 113 17.82 0.47 -8.13
CA GLY A 113 17.24 -0.65 -8.88
C GLY A 113 16.47 -1.65 -8.02
N MET A 114 16.05 -1.25 -6.81
CA MET A 114 15.35 -2.14 -5.87
C MET A 114 13.84 -2.15 -6.08
N ILE A 115 13.30 -1.06 -6.62
CA ILE A 115 11.90 -0.95 -7.04
C ILE A 115 11.84 -0.32 -8.43
N GLY A 116 10.84 -0.70 -9.23
CA GLY A 116 10.55 -0.03 -10.49
C GLY A 116 9.79 1.29 -10.30
N GLY A 117 9.87 2.18 -11.27
CA GLY A 117 9.10 3.43 -11.33
C GLY A 117 9.77 4.50 -12.18
N ASP A 118 9.15 5.66 -12.26
CA ASP A 118 9.70 6.82 -12.98
C ASP A 118 10.74 7.54 -12.12
N VAL A 119 12.03 7.36 -12.45
CA VAL A 119 13.15 8.02 -11.77
C VAL A 119 13.19 9.53 -11.99
N SER A 120 12.47 10.06 -12.98
CA SER A 120 12.38 11.50 -13.24
C SER A 120 11.34 12.20 -12.37
N ALA A 121 10.41 11.44 -11.76
CA ALA A 121 9.41 11.97 -10.85
C ALA A 121 10.07 12.56 -9.59
N GLN A 122 9.41 13.56 -8.99
CA GLN A 122 9.87 14.22 -7.77
C GLN A 122 8.71 14.55 -6.84
N GLY A 123 9.01 14.62 -5.53
CA GLY A 123 8.03 14.98 -4.51
C GLY A 123 6.79 14.10 -4.58
N LYS A 124 5.61 14.73 -4.58
CA LYS A 124 4.30 14.04 -4.62
C LYS A 124 4.13 13.04 -5.75
N ALA A 125 4.84 13.22 -6.87
CA ALA A 125 4.76 12.31 -8.02
C ALA A 125 5.48 10.98 -7.78
N LEU A 126 6.32 10.88 -6.74
CA LEU A 126 6.98 9.64 -6.34
C LEU A 126 6.06 8.69 -5.56
N ARG A 127 4.96 9.21 -5.02
CA ARG A 127 3.98 8.42 -4.25
C ARG A 127 3.40 7.31 -5.09
N ARG A 128 3.07 6.21 -4.44
CA ARG A 128 2.53 5.02 -5.08
C ARG A 128 1.04 4.92 -4.78
N GLN A 129 0.27 4.32 -5.68
CA GLN A 129 -1.14 4.04 -5.43
C GLN A 129 -1.29 2.60 -4.96
N HIS A 130 -2.16 2.38 -3.96
CA HIS A 130 -2.56 1.03 -3.60
C HIS A 130 -3.89 0.64 -4.30
N PRO A 131 -4.19 -0.66 -4.45
CA PRO A 131 -5.33 -1.14 -5.25
C PRO A 131 -6.72 -0.64 -4.80
N TYR A 132 -6.83 -0.09 -3.59
CA TYR A 132 -8.09 0.42 -3.04
C TYR A 132 -8.32 1.92 -3.29
N GLY A 133 -7.47 2.57 -4.09
CA GLY A 133 -7.67 3.96 -4.55
C GLY A 133 -7.07 5.04 -3.64
N GLY A 134 -6.27 4.66 -2.65
CA GLY A 134 -5.47 5.59 -1.85
C GLY A 134 -3.98 5.49 -2.19
N LEU A 135 -3.13 5.97 -1.29
CA LEU A 135 -1.71 6.16 -1.54
C LEU A 135 -0.85 5.36 -0.57
N ILE A 136 0.27 4.86 -1.04
CA ILE A 136 1.42 4.51 -0.21
C ILE A 136 2.31 5.75 -0.32
N ASP A 137 2.15 6.65 0.67
CA ASP A 137 2.57 8.04 0.58
C ASP A 137 4.08 8.15 0.82
N ALA A 138 4.54 7.71 1.98
CA ALA A 138 5.88 7.97 2.45
C ALA A 138 6.42 6.81 3.29
N ILE A 139 7.74 6.70 3.36
CA ILE A 139 8.43 5.89 4.37
C ILE A 139 9.21 6.88 5.22
N SER A 140 8.98 6.90 6.53
CA SER A 140 9.55 7.93 7.42
C SER A 140 9.74 7.40 8.83
N THR A 141 10.66 8.03 9.58
CA THR A 141 10.87 7.74 10.99
C THR A 141 10.00 8.66 11.84
N GLY A 142 9.21 8.09 12.75
CA GLY A 142 8.41 8.89 13.69
C GLY A 142 7.54 8.09 14.64
N ASN A 143 6.94 8.80 15.59
CA ASN A 143 6.12 8.24 16.68
C ASN A 143 4.61 8.23 16.41
N TRP A 144 4.19 8.40 15.16
CA TRP A 144 2.77 8.42 14.78
C TRP A 144 2.11 7.04 14.95
N ALA A 145 0.80 7.03 15.13
CA ALA A 145 -0.03 5.85 15.36
C ALA A 145 0.28 5.14 16.69
N ASN A 146 1.12 4.10 16.70
CA ASN A 146 1.44 3.28 17.88
C ASN A 146 2.30 3.98 18.97
N GLY A 147 2.69 5.24 18.77
CA GLY A 147 3.49 6.01 19.73
C GLY A 147 4.99 5.68 19.76
N ARG A 148 5.47 4.68 19.00
CA ARG A 148 6.87 4.23 18.98
C ARG A 148 7.65 4.95 17.88
N ASN A 149 8.84 5.47 18.19
CA ASN A 149 9.68 6.16 17.20
C ASN A 149 10.45 5.16 16.33
N GLU A 150 9.87 4.79 15.20
CA GLU A 150 10.34 3.71 14.32
C GLU A 150 10.23 4.14 12.84
N LEU A 151 10.89 3.41 11.95
CA LEU A 151 10.71 3.58 10.51
C LEU A 151 9.39 2.94 10.10
N LYS A 152 8.52 3.69 9.41
CA LYS A 152 7.16 3.29 9.09
C LYS A 152 6.80 3.60 7.65
N ILE A 153 5.93 2.78 7.05
CA ILE A 153 5.27 3.06 5.78
C ILE A 153 3.90 3.69 6.08
N LEU A 154 3.64 4.86 5.51
CA LEU A 154 2.35 5.53 5.57
C LEU A 154 1.48 5.12 4.39
N MET A 155 0.35 4.49 4.69
CA MET A 155 -0.74 4.22 3.75
C MET A 155 -1.89 5.18 4.03
N ARG A 156 -2.34 5.90 3.00
CA ARG A 156 -3.40 6.90 3.13
C ARG A 156 -4.67 6.45 2.49
N SER A 157 -5.78 6.79 3.13
CA SER A 157 -7.12 6.50 2.62
C SER A 157 -7.31 4.99 2.40
N LEU A 158 -6.91 4.14 3.34
CA LEU A 158 -7.16 2.70 3.32
C LEU A 158 -8.58 2.42 3.87
N PRO A 159 -9.43 1.63 3.18
CA PRO A 159 -10.72 1.23 3.74
C PRO A 159 -10.54 0.51 5.08
N GLY A 160 -11.34 0.85 6.09
CA GLY A 160 -11.18 0.32 7.45
C GLY A 160 -11.44 -1.18 7.58
N ASP A 161 -12.26 -1.76 6.71
CA ASP A 161 -12.45 -3.22 6.62
C ASP A 161 -11.17 -3.94 6.17
N ILE A 162 -10.47 -3.37 5.18
CA ILE A 162 -9.18 -3.88 4.71
C ILE A 162 -8.09 -3.64 5.75
N ALA A 163 -8.10 -2.48 6.42
CA ALA A 163 -7.15 -2.17 7.48
C ALA A 163 -7.29 -3.15 8.66
N GLN A 164 -8.52 -3.39 9.13
CA GLN A 164 -8.78 -4.38 10.19
C GLN A 164 -8.32 -5.77 9.76
N ARG A 165 -8.66 -6.21 8.55
CA ARG A 165 -8.24 -7.53 8.05
C ARG A 165 -6.72 -7.67 8.03
N MET A 166 -6.03 -6.64 7.58
CA MET A 166 -4.58 -6.69 7.45
C MET A 166 -3.90 -6.66 8.82
N ASP A 167 -4.42 -5.91 9.79
CA ASP A 167 -3.94 -5.95 11.18
C ASP A 167 -4.21 -7.32 11.83
N ASP A 168 -5.44 -7.86 11.69
CA ASP A 168 -5.80 -9.21 12.18
C ASP A 168 -4.89 -10.32 11.61
N GLU A 169 -4.40 -10.17 10.38
CA GLU A 169 -3.54 -11.16 9.70
C GLU A 169 -2.04 -10.95 9.93
N LEU A 170 -1.59 -9.71 10.14
CA LEU A 170 -0.15 -9.36 10.19
C LEU A 170 0.35 -8.97 11.59
N ASP A 171 -0.52 -8.65 12.54
CA ASP A 171 -0.14 -8.07 13.83
C ASP A 171 -1.10 -8.49 14.98
N ASP A 172 -1.80 -7.56 15.63
CA ASP A 172 -2.55 -7.80 16.88
C ASP A 172 -4.05 -7.51 16.79
N GLY A 173 -4.52 -6.97 15.65
CA GLY A 173 -5.91 -6.60 15.39
C GLY A 173 -6.37 -5.34 16.14
N ASN A 174 -5.47 -4.67 16.86
CA ASN A 174 -5.75 -3.44 17.57
C ASN A 174 -5.23 -2.22 16.81
N ALA A 175 -6.17 -1.40 16.35
CA ALA A 175 -5.92 -0.21 15.54
C ALA A 175 -5.05 0.89 16.19
N THR A 176 -4.57 0.72 17.42
CA THR A 176 -3.76 1.68 18.17
C THR A 176 -2.43 1.15 18.68
N SER A 177 -2.18 -0.16 18.57
CA SER A 177 -0.95 -0.80 19.08
C SER A 177 -0.25 -1.61 17.99
N GLY A 178 0.78 -2.36 18.38
CA GLY A 178 1.50 -3.23 17.46
C GLY A 178 2.33 -2.52 16.39
N ASP A 179 2.72 -3.29 15.39
CA ASP A 179 3.47 -2.88 14.22
C ASP A 179 2.57 -2.30 13.12
N MET A 180 1.25 -2.49 13.20
CA MET A 180 0.26 -1.89 12.31
C MET A 180 -0.78 -1.10 13.11
N ALA A 181 -0.80 0.23 12.94
CA ALA A 181 -1.71 1.08 13.71
C ALA A 181 -2.29 2.22 12.86
N ARG A 182 -3.54 2.61 13.14
CA ARG A 182 -4.17 3.74 12.48
C ARG A 182 -3.63 5.07 13.02
N TYR A 183 -3.60 6.07 12.16
CA TYR A 183 -3.30 7.44 12.52
C TYR A 183 -4.56 8.18 12.98
N GLY A 184 -4.60 8.60 14.25
CA GLY A 184 -5.73 9.31 14.83
C GLY A 184 -6.93 8.42 15.18
N GLY A 185 -8.11 9.02 15.33
CA GLY A 185 -9.36 8.32 15.69
C GLY A 185 -9.46 7.88 17.16
N SER A 186 -10.57 7.21 17.52
CA SER A 186 -10.83 6.67 18.87
C SER A 186 -11.21 5.17 18.86
N GLY A 187 -10.95 4.48 19.98
CA GLY A 187 -11.19 3.04 20.12
C GLY A 187 -10.08 2.15 19.52
N SER A 188 -10.12 0.85 19.82
CA SER A 188 -9.09 -0.14 19.44
C SER A 188 -9.38 -0.90 18.14
N SER A 189 -10.43 -0.53 17.40
CA SER A 189 -10.80 -1.17 16.12
C SER A 189 -10.78 -0.18 14.97
N TYR A 190 -10.56 -0.64 13.73
CA TYR A 190 -10.71 0.20 12.56
C TYR A 190 -12.20 0.42 12.23
N ASP A 191 -12.61 1.67 12.02
CA ASP A 191 -13.97 1.95 11.54
C ASP A 191 -14.11 1.48 10.09
N LYS A 192 -14.82 0.37 9.92
CA LYS A 192 -15.02 -0.32 8.63
C LYS A 192 -15.74 0.52 7.58
N ASN A 193 -16.44 1.58 7.99
CA ASN A 193 -17.16 2.49 7.08
C ASN A 193 -16.34 3.73 6.70
N GLN A 194 -15.13 3.87 7.24
CA GLN A 194 -14.26 5.01 6.99
C GLN A 194 -13.02 4.61 6.18
N ARG A 195 -12.37 5.64 5.66
CA ARG A 195 -11.04 5.54 5.06
C ARG A 195 -10.05 6.14 6.04
N LEU A 196 -9.01 5.38 6.34
CA LEU A 196 -8.10 5.65 7.44
C LEU A 196 -6.69 5.78 6.89
N ASP A 197 -5.91 6.64 7.53
CA ASP A 197 -4.47 6.65 7.33
C ASP A 197 -3.87 5.65 8.31
N VAL A 198 -3.02 4.75 7.82
CA VAL A 198 -2.49 3.62 8.58
C VAL A 198 -0.99 3.58 8.41
N PHE A 199 -0.30 3.43 9.54
CA PHE A 199 1.14 3.22 9.56
C PHE A 199 1.42 1.76 9.80
N ILE A 200 2.46 1.28 9.13
CA ILE A 200 3.01 -0.04 9.38
C ILE A 200 4.52 0.07 9.59
N THR A 201 5.02 -0.44 10.71
CA THR A 201 6.44 -0.45 11.05
C THR A 201 7.19 -1.40 10.09
N LEU A 202 8.41 -1.00 9.73
CA LEU A 202 9.32 -1.81 8.93
C LEU A 202 10.05 -2.82 9.81
#